data_AF-A0A961EW94-F1
#
_entry.id   AF-A0A961EW94-F1
#
_cell.length_a   1.000
_cell.length_b   1.000
_cell.length_c   1.000
_cell.angle_alpha   90.00
_cell.angle_beta   90.00
_cell.angle_gamma   90.00
#
_symmetry.space_group_name_H-M   'P 1'
#
loop_
_entity.id
_entity.type
_entity.pdbx_description
1 polymer ?
#
loop_
_entity_poly.entity_id
_entity_poly.type
_entity_poly.pdbx_seq_one_letter_code
_entity_poly.pdbx_strand_id
1 'polypeptide(L)'
;TCTFLWSFLLEYSEHLMVAFLSFAGISLFLRTKKSVRNSLLAGAICATALFFRHEVFVFLFAFGLAYLLGGRKNDKNSGATIPHHLQELAAFTTGALIIAVAFAALNGLLYSHPLGPRYLINADGLDVTAGIRAHWAIDLLFWHGIKPGLLGYIPALLPILILGLILAPRLAPEYRTLLLLILIYIPLVLLIVPNNGIMDWGPRYFGPILLPALALARHIWRSDEWASNQRDGRNRWGTILRATLIVLSITPFALNIVGTNYLRKARKQSRQIIQKLEERKADIWVFADLGIFYYSSAEYLHRPILVRGDGNIESLLSLLHQSNAGKKMILVSLSPGIAQDSGASDGSPKGRDTESKNDEVAATIRTNTLTPAESIAVRNWLRSSSEDTIDPGLQLLTGTIP
;
A
#
# COMPACT_ATOMS: atom_id res chain seq x y z
N THR A 1 -6.69 15.36 11.45
CA THR A 1 -6.01 15.10 10.15
C THR A 1 -4.65 14.42 10.28
N CYS A 2 -3.79 14.73 11.26
CA CYS A 2 -2.55 13.93 11.49
C CYS A 2 -2.79 12.51 12.03
N THR A 3 -4.03 12.19 12.38
CA THR A 3 -4.46 10.88 12.90
C THR A 3 -4.25 9.74 11.90
N PHE A 4 -4.20 10.04 10.61
CA PHE A 4 -3.85 9.07 9.57
C PHE A 4 -2.46 8.43 9.80
N LEU A 5 -1.46 9.24 10.18
CA LEU A 5 -0.08 8.75 10.38
C LEU A 5 0.00 7.70 11.48
N TRP A 6 -1.02 7.64 12.36
CA TRP A 6 -1.18 6.59 13.35
C TRP A 6 -1.38 5.20 12.70
N SER A 7 -2.22 5.07 11.67
CA SER A 7 -2.38 3.77 10.97
C SER A 7 -1.05 3.30 10.38
N PHE A 8 -0.29 4.21 9.75
CA PHE A 8 1.03 3.88 9.21
C PHE A 8 2.07 3.53 10.28
N LEU A 9 2.01 4.12 11.48
CA LEU A 9 2.87 3.72 12.60
C LEU A 9 2.63 2.27 13.05
N LEU A 10 1.42 1.73 12.85
CA LEU A 10 1.04 0.44 13.40
C LEU A 10 1.29 -0.73 12.45
N GLU A 11 1.06 -0.56 11.14
CA GLU A 11 1.24 -1.65 10.17
C GLU A 11 2.55 -1.57 9.39
N TYR A 12 2.94 -0.38 8.95
CA TYR A 12 4.00 -0.21 7.95
C TYR A 12 4.74 1.11 8.16
N SER A 13 5.80 1.05 8.98
CA SER A 13 6.72 2.18 9.19
C SER A 13 7.26 2.73 7.86
N GLU A 14 7.34 1.91 6.81
CA GLU A 14 7.72 2.33 5.47
C GLU A 14 6.80 3.42 4.89
N HIS A 15 5.48 3.36 5.07
CA HIS A 15 4.57 4.39 4.52
C HIS A 15 4.73 5.73 5.22
N LEU A 16 5.04 5.71 6.52
CA LEU A 16 5.35 6.91 7.27
C LEU A 16 6.65 7.55 6.75
N MET A 17 7.68 6.73 6.50
CA MET A 17 8.94 7.21 5.91
C MET A 17 8.73 7.79 4.52
N VAL A 18 7.93 7.12 3.67
CA VAL A 18 7.56 7.64 2.35
C VAL A 18 6.86 8.99 2.46
N ALA A 19 5.83 9.10 3.29
CA ALA A 19 5.09 10.36 3.45
C ALA A 19 6.00 11.48 3.98
N PHE A 20 6.82 11.17 4.99
CA PHE A 20 7.74 12.13 5.61
C PHE A 20 8.83 12.61 4.63
N LEU A 21 9.55 11.70 3.98
CA LEU A 21 10.63 12.02 3.05
C LEU A 21 10.11 12.77 1.83
N SER A 22 8.98 12.31 1.26
CA SER A 22 8.33 13.00 0.13
C SER A 22 7.95 14.43 0.50
N PHE A 23 7.32 14.62 1.67
CA PHE A 23 6.92 15.94 2.15
C PHE A 23 8.12 16.83 2.51
N ALA A 24 9.15 16.27 3.16
CA ALA A 24 10.35 16.99 3.53
C ALA A 24 11.09 17.52 2.30
N GLY A 25 11.23 16.67 1.27
CA GLY A 25 11.81 17.04 -0.02
C GLY A 25 11.05 18.18 -0.69
N ILE A 26 9.75 18.02 -0.94
CA ILE A 26 8.97 19.09 -1.60
C ILE A 26 8.90 20.37 -0.75
N SER A 27 8.85 20.25 0.58
CA SER A 27 8.81 21.42 1.47
C SER A 27 10.11 22.21 1.42
N LEU A 28 11.25 21.51 1.33
CA LEU A 28 12.55 22.15 1.13
C LEU A 28 12.63 22.84 -0.23
N PHE A 29 12.11 22.20 -1.29
CA PHE A 29 12.08 22.77 -2.65
C PHE A 29 11.18 24.01 -2.76
N LEU A 30 9.98 23.97 -2.16
CA LEU A 30 8.99 25.04 -2.24
C LEU A 30 9.24 26.20 -1.26
N ARG A 31 10.34 26.19 -0.50
CA ARG A 31 10.69 27.30 0.41
C ARG A 31 10.94 28.60 -0.37
N THR A 32 10.64 29.72 0.27
CA THR A 32 10.79 31.08 -0.30
C THR A 32 12.24 31.44 -0.64
N LYS A 33 13.21 30.94 0.12
CA LYS A 33 14.65 31.09 -0.18
C LYS A 33 15.12 29.93 -1.05
N LYS A 34 14.88 30.05 -2.35
CA LYS A 34 15.25 29.04 -3.33
C LYS A 34 16.74 29.13 -3.66
N SER A 35 17.38 27.97 -3.74
CA SER A 35 18.79 27.83 -4.10
C SER A 35 18.95 26.51 -4.83
N VAL A 36 19.75 26.50 -5.90
CA VAL A 36 20.08 25.29 -6.67
C VAL A 36 20.56 24.14 -5.76
N ARG A 37 21.37 24.45 -4.74
CA ARG A 37 21.83 23.46 -3.75
C ARG A 37 20.67 22.88 -2.94
N ASN A 38 19.73 23.72 -2.50
CA ASN A 38 18.56 23.26 -1.76
C ASN A 38 17.62 22.44 -2.65
N SER A 39 17.48 22.81 -3.93
CA SER A 39 16.69 22.05 -4.89
C SER A 39 17.30 20.68 -5.16
N LEU A 40 18.62 20.59 -5.35
CA LEU A 40 19.35 19.33 -5.47
C LEU A 40 19.14 18.43 -4.24
N LEU A 41 19.33 18.98 -3.04
CA LEU A 41 19.12 18.25 -1.78
C LEU A 41 17.65 17.82 -1.61
N ALA A 42 16.70 18.68 -1.98
CA ALA A 42 15.28 18.37 -1.92
C ALA A 42 14.90 17.19 -2.82
N GLY A 43 15.45 17.15 -4.04
CA GLY A 43 15.29 16.03 -4.97
C GLY A 43 15.84 14.73 -4.39
N ALA A 44 17.05 14.78 -3.82
CA ALA A 44 17.68 13.63 -3.19
C ALA A 44 16.85 13.11 -2.00
N ILE A 45 16.45 13.98 -1.06
CA ILE A 45 15.62 13.61 0.10
C ILE A 45 14.31 12.96 -0.36
N CYS A 46 13.65 13.54 -1.35
CA CYS A 46 12.39 13.01 -1.87
C CYS A 46 12.58 11.63 -2.50
N ALA A 47 13.62 11.45 -3.31
CA ALA A 47 13.90 10.19 -3.99
C ALA A 47 14.43 9.09 -3.07
N THR A 48 14.95 9.40 -1.88
CA THR A 48 15.27 8.38 -0.85
C THR A 48 14.05 7.55 -0.47
N ALA A 49 12.84 8.11 -0.63
CA ALA A 49 11.60 7.35 -0.42
C ALA A 49 11.43 6.15 -1.38
N LEU A 50 12.16 6.10 -2.52
CA LEU A 50 12.16 4.99 -3.47
C LEU A 50 12.65 3.67 -2.85
N PHE A 51 13.56 3.73 -1.87
CA PHE A 51 14.04 2.55 -1.15
C PHE A 51 12.94 1.87 -0.35
N PHE A 52 11.88 2.62 -0.03
CA PHE A 52 10.72 2.09 0.66
C PHE A 52 9.68 1.65 -0.35
N ARG A 53 9.29 2.54 -1.29
CA ARG A 53 8.18 2.25 -2.23
C ARG A 53 8.30 2.87 -3.62
N HIS A 54 7.83 2.13 -4.62
CA HIS A 54 7.91 2.49 -6.05
C HIS A 54 6.94 3.59 -6.50
N GLU A 55 5.81 3.79 -5.82
CA GLU A 55 4.89 4.89 -6.20
C GLU A 55 5.54 6.29 -6.08
N VAL A 56 6.68 6.38 -5.40
CA VAL A 56 7.50 7.59 -5.34
C VAL A 56 8.01 8.00 -6.72
N PHE A 57 8.21 7.08 -7.67
CA PHE A 57 8.52 7.44 -9.06
C PHE A 57 7.40 8.29 -9.68
N VAL A 58 6.15 7.85 -9.50
CA VAL A 58 4.97 8.58 -9.97
C VAL A 58 4.82 9.91 -9.22
N PHE A 59 5.12 9.92 -7.92
CA PHE A 59 5.11 11.15 -7.13
C PHE A 59 6.11 12.19 -7.65
N LEU A 60 7.35 11.79 -7.91
CA LEU A 60 8.40 12.66 -8.45
C LEU A 60 8.01 13.22 -9.82
N PHE A 61 7.47 12.37 -10.70
CA PHE A 61 6.97 12.79 -12.01
C PHE A 61 5.78 13.76 -11.89
N ALA A 62 4.79 13.42 -11.07
CA ALA A 62 3.63 14.26 -10.82
C ALA A 62 4.03 15.62 -10.22
N PHE A 63 5.03 15.64 -9.33
CA PHE A 63 5.57 16.86 -8.74
C PHE A 63 6.25 17.75 -9.79
N GLY A 64 7.11 17.17 -10.64
CA GLY A 64 7.75 17.91 -11.72
C GLY A 64 6.72 18.55 -12.66
N LEU A 65 5.71 17.79 -13.07
CA LEU A 65 4.62 18.29 -13.91
C LEU A 65 3.79 19.37 -13.20
N ALA A 66 3.43 19.13 -11.94
CA ALA A 66 2.70 20.10 -11.13
C ALA A 66 3.47 21.41 -10.93
N TYR A 67 4.79 21.35 -10.78
CA TYR A 67 5.62 22.55 -10.63
C TYR A 67 5.71 23.33 -11.96
N LEU A 68 5.84 22.65 -13.09
CA LEU A 68 5.83 23.31 -14.40
C LEU A 68 4.49 24.02 -14.68
N LEU A 69 3.38 23.41 -14.29
CA LEU A 69 2.03 23.96 -14.50
C LEU A 69 1.65 25.02 -13.45
N GLY A 70 2.01 24.80 -12.18
CA GLY A 70 1.60 25.61 -11.04
C GLY A 70 2.59 26.71 -10.62
N GLY A 71 3.88 26.51 -10.90
CA GLY A 71 5.00 27.33 -10.45
C GLY A 71 5.37 28.50 -11.38
N ARG A 72 4.59 28.78 -12.43
CA ARG A 72 4.85 29.85 -13.41
C ARG A 72 4.78 31.23 -12.74
N LYS A 73 5.93 31.74 -12.29
CA LYS A 73 6.14 33.18 -12.08
C LYS A 73 6.42 33.80 -13.44
N ASN A 74 5.73 34.90 -13.77
CA ASN A 74 6.01 35.70 -14.96
C ASN A 74 7.39 36.35 -14.81
N ASP A 75 8.44 35.58 -15.09
CA ASP A 75 9.83 36.03 -15.08
C ASP A 75 10.10 36.73 -16.41
N LYS A 76 9.38 37.83 -16.66
CA LYS A 76 9.40 38.55 -17.95
C LYS A 76 10.68 39.38 -18.17
N ASN A 77 11.57 39.48 -17.19
CA ASN A 77 12.71 40.40 -17.23
C ASN A 77 14.10 39.75 -17.17
N SER A 78 14.19 38.42 -17.20
CA SER A 78 15.48 37.74 -17.06
C SER A 78 16.07 37.45 -18.44
N GLY A 79 17.02 38.26 -18.91
CA GLY A 79 17.81 38.02 -20.13
C GLY A 79 18.73 36.79 -20.07
N ALA A 80 18.42 35.83 -19.20
CA ALA A 80 19.11 34.55 -19.07
C ALA A 80 18.55 33.55 -20.09
N THR A 81 19.44 32.76 -20.68
CA THR A 81 19.10 31.73 -21.68
C THR A 81 18.20 30.62 -21.12
N ILE A 82 18.22 30.41 -19.79
CA ILE A 82 17.38 29.44 -19.07
C ILE A 82 16.76 30.13 -17.85
N PRO A 83 15.42 30.17 -17.73
CA PRO A 83 14.73 30.69 -16.55
C PRO A 83 15.17 30.02 -15.25
N HIS A 84 15.34 30.81 -14.17
CA HIS A 84 15.81 30.30 -12.87
C HIS A 84 14.96 29.14 -12.32
N HIS A 85 13.64 29.19 -12.53
CA HIS A 85 12.73 28.11 -12.10
C HIS A 85 13.01 26.77 -12.80
N LEU A 86 13.48 26.78 -14.04
CA LEU A 86 13.88 25.56 -14.75
C LEU A 86 15.22 25.04 -14.23
N GLN A 87 16.15 25.92 -13.83
CA GLN A 87 17.40 25.52 -13.20
C GLN A 87 17.14 24.85 -11.84
N GLU A 88 16.22 25.39 -11.04
CA GLU A 88 15.79 24.77 -9.78
C GLU A 88 15.18 23.38 -10.02
N LEU A 89 14.26 23.26 -10.98
CA LEU A 89 13.64 21.98 -11.32
C LEU A 89 14.68 20.99 -11.84
N ALA A 90 15.60 21.42 -12.71
CA ALA A 90 16.68 20.59 -13.21
C ALA A 90 17.58 20.09 -12.07
N ALA A 91 17.91 20.96 -11.11
CA ALA A 91 18.66 20.57 -9.93
C ALA A 91 17.91 19.56 -9.06
N PHE A 92 16.61 19.77 -8.82
CA PHE A 92 15.75 18.80 -8.12
C PHE A 92 15.72 17.44 -8.83
N THR A 93 15.47 17.42 -10.14
CA THR A 93 15.45 16.21 -10.95
C THR A 93 16.81 15.50 -10.93
N THR A 94 17.91 16.26 -10.97
CA THR A 94 19.27 15.71 -10.86
C THR A 94 19.48 15.03 -9.52
N GLY A 95 19.09 15.67 -8.41
CA GLY A 95 19.20 15.10 -7.07
C GLY A 95 18.37 13.83 -6.92
N ALA A 96 17.14 13.84 -7.48
CA ALA A 96 16.28 12.67 -7.49
C ALA A 96 16.87 11.52 -8.34
N LEU A 97 17.44 11.83 -9.51
CA LEU A 97 18.04 10.86 -10.42
C LEU A 97 19.26 10.17 -9.80
N ILE A 98 20.12 10.91 -9.10
CA ILE A 98 21.28 10.34 -8.40
C ILE A 98 20.84 9.23 -7.44
N ILE A 99 19.79 9.50 -6.63
CA ILE A 99 19.28 8.52 -5.67
C ILE A 99 18.54 7.37 -6.38
N ALA A 100 17.80 7.64 -7.44
CA ALA A 100 17.14 6.61 -8.25
C ALA A 100 18.14 5.66 -8.91
N VAL A 101 19.27 6.18 -9.41
CA VAL A 101 20.37 5.36 -9.96
C VAL A 101 21.02 4.53 -8.86
N ALA A 102 21.27 5.09 -7.68
CA ALA A 102 21.79 4.34 -6.54
C ALA A 102 20.84 3.21 -6.11
N PHE A 103 19.53 3.49 -6.07
CA PHE A 103 18.49 2.49 -5.84
C PHE A 103 18.53 1.37 -6.88
N ALA A 104 18.59 1.73 -8.16
CA ALA A 104 18.61 0.74 -9.25
C ALA A 104 19.88 -0.11 -9.25
N ALA A 105 21.05 0.50 -8.99
CA ALA A 105 22.31 -0.20 -8.88
C ALA A 105 22.31 -1.18 -7.71
N LEU A 106 21.85 -0.76 -6.52
CA LEU A 106 21.78 -1.65 -5.36
C LEU A 106 20.86 -2.85 -5.62
N ASN A 107 19.69 -2.61 -6.21
CA ASN A 107 18.77 -3.69 -6.53
C ASN A 107 19.30 -4.60 -7.65
N GLY A 108 19.97 -4.05 -8.66
CA GLY A 108 20.65 -4.82 -9.69
C GLY A 108 21.73 -5.74 -9.12
N LEU A 109 22.52 -5.26 -8.15
CA LEU A 109 23.57 -6.04 -7.50
C LEU A 109 23.01 -7.15 -6.60
N LEU A 110 21.97 -6.86 -5.81
CA LEU A 110 21.42 -7.80 -4.82
C LEU A 110 20.42 -8.79 -5.41
N TYR A 111 19.67 -8.38 -6.43
CA TYR A 111 18.49 -9.11 -6.91
C TYR A 111 18.47 -9.32 -8.43
N SER A 112 19.54 -8.93 -9.14
CA SER A 112 19.63 -9.02 -10.60
C SER A 112 18.50 -8.30 -11.35
N HIS A 113 17.82 -7.34 -10.71
CA HIS A 113 16.73 -6.56 -11.32
C HIS A 113 16.75 -5.12 -10.79
N PRO A 114 16.73 -4.07 -11.64
CA PRO A 114 16.91 -2.68 -11.21
C PRO A 114 15.77 -2.15 -10.33
N LEU A 115 14.56 -2.70 -10.44
CA LEU A 115 13.44 -2.32 -9.57
C LEU A 115 13.31 -3.20 -8.32
N GLY A 116 14.19 -4.19 -8.17
CA GLY A 116 14.23 -5.07 -7.01
C GLY A 116 13.07 -6.08 -6.92
N PRO A 117 13.04 -6.88 -5.85
CA PRO A 117 12.12 -7.99 -5.67
C PRO A 117 10.67 -7.52 -5.51
N ARG A 118 10.46 -6.33 -4.96
CA ARG A 118 9.12 -5.76 -4.81
C ARG A 118 8.45 -5.47 -6.15
N TYR A 119 9.21 -5.12 -7.19
CA TYR A 119 8.64 -5.06 -8.54
C TYR A 119 8.32 -6.45 -9.07
N LEU A 120 9.24 -7.41 -8.94
CA LEU A 120 9.07 -8.77 -9.45
C LEU A 120 7.82 -9.46 -8.88
N ILE A 121 7.58 -9.32 -7.57
CA ILE A 121 6.40 -9.90 -6.90
C ILE A 121 5.08 -9.23 -7.35
N ASN A 122 5.14 -8.01 -7.89
CA ASN A 122 3.97 -7.23 -8.29
C ASN A 122 3.84 -7.09 -9.81
N ALA A 123 4.72 -7.71 -10.60
CA ALA A 123 4.79 -7.52 -12.05
C ALA A 123 3.51 -8.02 -12.74
N ASP A 124 2.99 -9.18 -12.33
CA ASP A 124 1.75 -9.76 -12.87
C ASP A 124 0.55 -8.82 -12.67
N GLY A 125 0.55 -8.10 -11.56
CA GLY A 125 -0.45 -7.10 -11.23
C GLY A 125 -0.46 -5.88 -12.17
N LEU A 126 0.62 -5.63 -12.90
CA LEU A 126 0.71 -4.56 -13.88
C LEU A 126 0.11 -4.94 -15.24
N ASP A 127 -0.01 -6.25 -15.52
CA ASP A 127 -0.52 -6.80 -16.78
C ASP A 127 -2.00 -7.23 -16.68
N VAL A 128 -2.80 -6.44 -15.96
CA VAL A 128 -4.26 -6.65 -15.87
C VAL A 128 -5.02 -5.82 -16.89
N THR A 129 -6.19 -6.34 -17.28
CA THR A 129 -7.11 -5.66 -18.20
C THR A 129 -7.58 -4.30 -17.65
N ALA A 130 -7.99 -3.39 -18.55
CA ALA A 130 -8.50 -2.08 -18.17
C ALA A 130 -9.74 -2.15 -17.26
N GLY A 131 -10.58 -3.18 -17.42
CA GLY A 131 -11.76 -3.40 -16.57
C GLY A 131 -11.38 -3.72 -15.13
N ILE A 132 -10.47 -4.67 -14.92
CA ILE A 132 -9.92 -5.01 -13.59
C ILE A 132 -9.29 -3.77 -12.96
N ARG A 133 -8.50 -3.03 -13.74
CA ARG A 133 -7.85 -1.80 -13.28
C ARG A 133 -8.84 -0.72 -12.84
N ALA A 134 -9.95 -0.55 -13.57
CA ALA A 134 -11.01 0.38 -13.21
C ALA A 134 -11.68 -0.02 -11.89
N HIS A 135 -11.92 -1.32 -11.67
CA HIS A 135 -12.44 -1.82 -10.39
C HIS A 135 -11.47 -1.56 -9.24
N TRP A 136 -10.18 -1.85 -9.42
CA TRP A 136 -9.16 -1.55 -8.42
C TRP A 136 -9.09 -0.04 -8.12
N ALA A 137 -9.27 0.81 -9.12
CA ALA A 137 -9.30 2.25 -8.92
C ALA A 137 -10.50 2.70 -8.06
N ILE A 138 -11.68 2.10 -8.27
CA ILE A 138 -12.87 2.36 -7.44
C ILE A 138 -12.62 1.91 -6.00
N ASP A 139 -12.10 0.69 -5.82
CA ASP A 139 -11.76 0.11 -4.52
C ASP A 139 -10.80 1.02 -3.74
N LEU A 140 -9.73 1.47 -4.41
CA LEU A 140 -8.70 2.32 -3.84
C LEU A 140 -9.16 3.74 -3.54
N LEU A 141 -10.12 4.27 -4.30
CA LEU A 141 -10.68 5.60 -4.05
C LEU A 141 -11.77 5.59 -2.97
N PHE A 142 -12.61 4.56 -2.92
CA PHE A 142 -13.81 4.56 -2.09
C PHE A 142 -13.77 3.47 -1.04
N TRP A 143 -14.00 2.21 -1.42
CA TRP A 143 -14.16 1.12 -0.48
C TRP A 143 -13.98 -0.24 -1.14
N HIS A 144 -13.35 -1.17 -0.42
CA HIS A 144 -13.31 -2.59 -0.77
C HIS A 144 -13.71 -3.44 0.45
N GLY A 145 -14.92 -4.00 0.43
CA GLY A 145 -15.45 -4.80 1.54
C GLY A 145 -15.56 -3.99 2.83
N ILE A 146 -14.72 -4.27 3.82
CA ILE A 146 -14.65 -3.49 5.09
C ILE A 146 -13.55 -2.42 5.09
N LYS A 147 -12.74 -2.36 4.03
CA LYS A 147 -11.53 -1.54 3.99
C LYS A 147 -11.80 -0.20 3.26
N PRO A 148 -11.60 0.94 3.94
CA PRO A 148 -11.77 2.25 3.32
C PRO A 148 -10.65 2.61 2.33
N GLY A 149 -11.04 3.03 1.12
CA GLY A 149 -10.15 3.68 0.15
C GLY A 149 -9.84 5.15 0.52
N LEU A 150 -9.20 5.91 -0.36
CA LEU A 150 -8.71 7.28 -0.08
C LEU A 150 -9.80 8.23 0.41
N LEU A 151 -10.91 8.32 -0.33
CA LEU A 151 -12.04 9.21 -0.03
C LEU A 151 -12.97 8.60 1.03
N GLY A 152 -13.01 7.27 1.15
CA GLY A 152 -13.67 6.63 2.30
C GLY A 152 -12.94 6.92 3.61
N TYR A 153 -11.61 6.91 3.58
CA TYR A 153 -10.76 7.14 4.74
C TYR A 153 -10.65 8.62 5.10
N ILE A 154 -10.41 9.49 4.10
CA ILE A 154 -10.24 10.95 4.24
C ILE A 154 -11.33 11.65 3.40
N PRO A 155 -12.60 11.57 3.81
CA PRO A 155 -13.68 12.16 3.02
C PRO A 155 -13.60 13.69 2.93
N ALA A 156 -12.90 14.33 3.87
CA ALA A 156 -12.60 15.77 3.80
C ALA A 156 -11.70 16.14 2.61
N LEU A 157 -10.96 15.20 2.02
CA LEU A 157 -10.05 15.49 0.90
C LEU A 157 -10.82 16.01 -0.32
N LEU A 158 -11.97 15.43 -0.64
CA LEU A 158 -12.77 15.83 -1.80
C LEU A 158 -13.21 17.30 -1.75
N PRO A 159 -13.88 17.80 -0.69
CA PRO A 159 -14.22 19.21 -0.60
C PRO A 159 -12.98 20.12 -0.53
N ILE A 160 -11.86 19.67 0.05
CA ILE A 160 -10.60 20.43 0.02
C ILE A 160 -10.09 20.60 -1.42
N LEU A 161 -10.15 19.56 -2.24
CA LEU A 161 -9.74 19.63 -3.65
C LEU A 161 -10.67 20.50 -4.49
N ILE A 162 -11.99 20.39 -4.30
CA ILE A 162 -12.97 21.23 -4.99
C ILE A 162 -12.75 22.71 -4.64
N LEU A 163 -12.61 23.03 -3.34
CA LEU A 163 -12.32 24.39 -2.89
C LEU A 163 -10.96 24.87 -3.42
N GLY A 164 -9.95 24.00 -3.40
CA GLY A 164 -8.64 24.29 -3.95
C GLY A 164 -8.72 24.68 -5.44
N LEU A 165 -9.52 23.97 -6.23
CA LEU A 165 -9.76 24.28 -7.64
C LEU A 165 -10.46 25.63 -7.84
N ILE A 166 -11.52 25.90 -7.06
CA ILE A 166 -12.24 27.18 -7.10
C ILE A 166 -11.31 28.35 -6.75
N LEU A 167 -10.44 28.15 -5.75
CA LEU A 167 -9.48 29.16 -5.28
C LEU A 167 -8.17 29.16 -6.06
N ALA A 168 -7.97 28.25 -7.01
CA ALA A 168 -6.69 28.05 -7.71
C ALA A 168 -6.08 29.33 -8.29
N PRO A 169 -6.86 30.26 -8.92
CA PRO A 169 -6.32 31.51 -9.44
C PRO A 169 -5.69 32.42 -8.36
N ARG A 170 -6.14 32.30 -7.11
CA ARG A 170 -5.72 33.12 -5.97
C ARG A 170 -4.68 32.45 -5.07
N LEU A 171 -4.52 31.13 -5.19
CA LEU A 171 -3.50 30.39 -4.45
C LEU A 171 -2.10 30.87 -4.82
N ALA A 172 -1.23 30.98 -3.80
CA ALA A 172 0.19 31.18 -4.03
C ALA A 172 0.77 30.01 -4.87
N PRO A 173 1.82 30.23 -5.68
CA PRO A 173 2.36 29.23 -6.60
C PRO A 173 2.71 27.90 -5.94
N GLU A 174 3.18 27.93 -4.69
CA GLU A 174 3.53 26.76 -3.91
C GLU A 174 2.30 25.89 -3.63
N TYR A 175 1.19 26.49 -3.18
CA TYR A 175 -0.05 25.76 -2.91
C TYR A 175 -0.77 25.33 -4.18
N ARG A 176 -0.67 26.11 -5.26
CA ARG A 176 -1.14 25.69 -6.58
C ARG A 176 -0.38 24.46 -7.07
N THR A 177 0.94 24.41 -6.84
CA THR A 177 1.77 23.24 -7.13
C THR A 177 1.31 22.04 -6.28
N LEU A 178 1.04 22.22 -4.99
CA LEU A 178 0.51 21.13 -4.14
C LEU A 178 -0.86 20.61 -4.61
N LEU A 179 -1.78 21.51 -5.00
CA LEU A 179 -3.08 21.13 -5.55
C LEU A 179 -2.93 20.30 -6.82
N LEU A 180 -2.14 20.78 -7.78
CA LEU A 180 -1.89 20.07 -9.04
C LEU A 180 -1.16 18.75 -8.80
N LEU A 181 -0.21 18.69 -7.86
CA LEU A 181 0.47 17.46 -7.48
C LEU A 181 -0.54 16.39 -7.06
N ILE A 182 -1.50 16.74 -6.19
CA ILE A 182 -2.51 15.79 -5.72
C ILE A 182 -3.43 15.35 -6.88
N LEU A 183 -3.89 16.30 -7.69
CA LEU A 183 -4.78 16.03 -8.83
C LEU A 183 -4.13 15.20 -9.94
N ILE A 184 -2.82 15.34 -10.14
CA ILE A 184 -2.05 14.56 -11.13
C ILE A 184 -1.66 13.20 -10.55
N TYR A 185 -1.22 13.16 -9.30
CA TYR A 185 -0.73 11.94 -8.68
C TYR A 185 -1.83 10.88 -8.53
N ILE A 186 -3.03 11.26 -8.06
CA ILE A 186 -4.13 10.32 -7.84
C ILE A 186 -4.45 9.49 -9.10
N PRO A 187 -4.74 10.09 -10.27
CA PRO A 187 -5.02 9.29 -11.47
C PRO A 187 -3.79 8.50 -11.93
N LEU A 188 -2.58 9.07 -11.87
CA LEU A 188 -1.39 8.34 -12.31
C LEU A 188 -1.11 7.10 -11.46
N VAL A 189 -1.23 7.18 -10.14
CA VAL A 189 -0.99 6.02 -9.26
C VAL A 189 -2.05 4.94 -9.49
N LEU A 190 -3.30 5.32 -9.76
CA LEU A 190 -4.38 4.38 -10.06
C LEU A 190 -4.18 3.65 -11.40
N LEU A 191 -3.47 4.25 -12.36
CA LEU A 191 -3.17 3.63 -13.64
C LEU A 191 -2.05 2.58 -13.57
N ILE A 192 -1.21 2.63 -12.53
CA ILE A 192 0.00 1.80 -12.41
C ILE A 192 0.01 0.94 -11.14
N VAL A 193 -1.10 0.92 -10.40
CA VAL A 193 -1.18 0.16 -9.17
C VAL A 193 -1.22 -1.34 -9.48
N PRO A 194 -0.39 -2.17 -8.82
CA PRO A 194 -0.32 -3.60 -9.14
C PRO A 194 -1.42 -4.44 -8.48
N ASN A 195 -2.22 -3.86 -7.57
CA ASN A 195 -3.36 -4.53 -6.95
C ASN A 195 -4.29 -3.49 -6.30
N ASN A 196 -5.48 -3.92 -5.92
CA ASN A 196 -6.46 -3.12 -5.16
C ASN A 196 -6.07 -2.82 -3.70
N GLY A 197 -4.88 -3.21 -3.24
CA GLY A 197 -4.42 -2.92 -1.88
C GLY A 197 -5.17 -3.68 -0.79
N ILE A 198 -5.82 -4.81 -1.13
CA ILE A 198 -6.67 -5.60 -0.22
C ILE A 198 -6.02 -5.87 1.13
N MET A 199 -4.70 -6.02 1.23
CA MET A 199 -4.07 -6.47 2.47
C MET A 199 -4.05 -5.42 3.59
N ASP A 200 -4.10 -4.11 3.28
CA ASP A 200 -3.71 -3.07 4.24
C ASP A 200 -4.88 -2.22 4.73
N TRP A 201 -4.82 -1.70 5.96
CA TRP A 201 -5.86 -0.81 6.48
C TRP A 201 -5.65 0.63 5.98
N GLY A 202 -6.41 1.02 4.96
CA GLY A 202 -6.47 2.38 4.44
C GLY A 202 -5.76 2.58 3.10
N PRO A 203 -5.61 3.84 2.64
CA PRO A 203 -5.17 4.19 1.28
C PRO A 203 -3.65 4.08 1.08
N ARG A 204 -3.16 2.84 1.10
CA ARG A 204 -1.75 2.44 0.99
C ARG A 204 -0.94 3.23 -0.04
N TYR A 205 -1.44 3.36 -1.26
CA TYR A 205 -0.71 3.96 -2.39
C TYR A 205 -0.67 5.50 -2.38
N PHE A 206 -1.38 6.12 -1.45
CA PHE A 206 -1.53 7.58 -1.41
C PHE A 206 -0.67 8.24 -0.34
N GLY A 207 0.19 7.47 0.34
CA GLY A 207 1.12 7.97 1.36
C GLY A 207 1.88 9.26 0.97
N PRO A 208 2.49 9.35 -0.23
CA PRO A 208 3.23 10.54 -0.66
C PRO A 208 2.42 11.84 -0.66
N ILE A 209 1.10 11.78 -0.90
CA ILE A 209 0.25 12.99 -1.04
C ILE A 209 -0.46 13.41 0.25
N LEU A 210 -0.38 12.64 1.33
CA LEU A 210 -1.13 12.92 2.56
C LEU A 210 -0.71 14.23 3.25
N LEU A 211 0.59 14.40 3.48
CA LEU A 211 1.12 15.63 4.07
C LEU A 211 1.01 16.83 3.13
N PRO A 212 1.26 16.71 1.80
CA PRO A 212 0.89 17.73 0.82
C PRO A 212 -0.58 18.18 0.92
N ALA A 213 -1.51 17.23 0.99
CA ALA A 213 -2.94 17.52 1.12
C ALA A 213 -3.26 18.23 2.44
N LEU A 214 -2.61 17.84 3.53
CA LEU A 214 -2.76 18.51 4.83
C LEU A 214 -2.23 19.96 4.79
N ALA A 215 -1.09 20.19 4.15
CA ALA A 215 -0.52 21.53 4.00
C ALA A 215 -1.45 22.43 3.17
N LEU A 216 -1.98 21.91 2.06
CA LEU A 216 -2.98 22.60 1.23
C LEU A 216 -4.26 22.90 2.03
N ALA A 217 -4.80 21.91 2.74
CA ALA A 217 -5.99 22.06 3.56
C ALA A 217 -5.82 23.15 4.63
N ARG A 218 -4.68 23.17 5.32
CA ARG A 218 -4.36 24.17 6.33
C ARG A 218 -4.29 25.58 5.74
N HIS A 219 -3.74 25.73 4.54
CA HIS A 219 -3.68 27.02 3.87
C HIS A 219 -5.07 27.52 3.47
N ILE A 220 -5.87 26.67 2.82
CA ILE A 220 -7.26 26.99 2.46
C ILE A 220 -8.05 27.41 3.70
N TRP A 221 -7.91 26.66 4.80
CA TRP A 221 -8.60 26.95 6.06
C TRP A 221 -8.21 28.30 6.69
N ARG A 222 -6.96 28.73 6.50
CA ARG A 222 -6.42 29.97 7.08
C ARG A 222 -6.48 31.17 6.15
N SER A 223 -6.88 30.98 4.88
CA SER A 223 -6.93 32.08 3.92
C SER A 223 -7.86 33.19 4.41
N ASP A 224 -7.40 34.44 4.33
CA ASP A 224 -8.13 35.60 4.86
C ASP A 224 -9.49 35.79 4.17
N GLU A 225 -9.64 35.34 2.92
CA GLU A 225 -10.93 35.33 2.21
C GLU A 225 -11.95 34.41 2.87
N TRP A 226 -11.50 33.26 3.41
CA TRP A 226 -12.36 32.35 4.16
C TRP A 226 -12.68 32.89 5.56
N ALA A 227 -11.76 33.66 6.14
CA ALA A 227 -11.94 34.31 7.44
C ALA A 227 -12.77 35.60 7.34
N SER A 228 -12.70 36.35 6.24
CA SER A 228 -13.39 37.63 6.03
C SER A 228 -14.86 37.43 5.67
N ASN A 229 -15.19 36.47 4.80
CA ASN A 229 -16.58 36.03 4.54
C ASN A 229 -17.31 35.53 5.79
N GLN A 230 -16.56 35.31 6.87
CA GLN A 230 -17.03 34.86 8.16
C GLN A 230 -17.36 36.00 9.13
N ARG A 231 -16.64 37.12 9.03
CA ARG A 231 -16.75 38.26 9.95
C ARG A 231 -18.07 39.02 9.77
N ASP A 232 -18.65 38.95 8.57
CA ASP A 232 -19.91 39.63 8.24
C ASP A 232 -21.18 38.91 8.72
N GLY A 233 -21.07 37.77 9.42
CA GLY A 233 -22.20 37.12 10.12
C GLY A 233 -23.37 36.62 9.24
N ARG A 234 -23.38 36.91 7.94
CA ARG A 234 -24.47 36.59 7.00
C ARG A 234 -24.30 35.26 6.27
N ASN A 235 -23.12 34.63 6.31
CA ASN A 235 -22.85 33.46 5.47
C ASN A 235 -23.06 32.13 6.22
N ARG A 236 -24.33 31.77 6.45
CA ARG A 236 -24.73 30.48 7.08
C ARG A 236 -24.06 29.26 6.41
N TRP A 237 -23.84 29.35 5.09
CA TRP A 237 -23.16 28.31 4.30
C TRP A 237 -21.70 28.08 4.71
N GLY A 238 -20.98 29.13 5.10
CA GLY A 238 -19.59 29.00 5.57
C GLY A 238 -19.48 28.25 6.90
N THR A 239 -20.46 28.44 7.80
CA THR A 239 -20.54 27.70 9.08
C THR A 239 -20.89 26.23 8.84
N ILE A 240 -21.87 25.95 7.97
CA ILE A 240 -22.26 24.58 7.62
C ILE A 240 -21.06 23.83 7.01
N LEU A 241 -20.38 24.42 6.02
CA LEU A 241 -19.24 23.75 5.39
C LEU A 241 -18.10 23.47 6.38
N ARG A 242 -17.84 24.37 7.33
CA ARG A 242 -16.85 24.13 8.39
C ARG A 242 -17.26 22.99 9.31
N ALA A 243 -18.52 22.97 9.76
CA ALA A 243 -19.04 21.87 10.57
C ALA A 243 -18.91 20.54 9.81
N THR A 244 -19.28 20.51 8.52
CA THR A 244 -19.09 19.36 7.65
C THR A 244 -17.61 18.95 7.56
N LEU A 245 -16.69 19.87 7.29
CA LEU A 245 -15.26 19.57 7.20
C LEU A 245 -14.67 19.07 8.52
N ILE A 246 -15.12 19.60 9.66
CA ILE A 246 -14.71 19.11 10.99
C ILE A 246 -15.19 17.68 11.19
N VAL A 247 -16.47 17.40 10.91
CA VAL A 247 -17.06 16.06 11.00
C VAL A 247 -16.30 15.08 10.08
N LEU A 248 -16.09 15.46 8.82
CA LEU A 248 -15.33 14.64 7.86
C LEU A 248 -13.85 14.47 8.26
N SER A 249 -13.28 15.39 9.03
CA SER A 249 -11.91 15.29 9.55
C SER A 249 -11.79 14.40 10.79
N ILE A 250 -12.90 14.10 11.47
CA ILE A 250 -12.98 13.14 12.58
C ILE A 250 -13.08 11.71 12.02
N THR A 251 -13.65 11.50 10.84
CA THR A 251 -13.77 10.18 10.20
C THR A 251 -12.47 9.37 10.16
N PRO A 252 -11.31 9.92 9.71
CA PRO A 252 -10.04 9.21 9.79
C PRO A 252 -9.72 8.70 11.19
N PHE A 253 -10.02 9.47 12.25
CA PHE A 253 -9.74 9.06 13.62
C PHE A 253 -10.62 7.88 14.06
N ALA A 254 -11.92 7.91 13.74
CA ALA A 254 -12.82 6.79 14.02
C ALA A 254 -12.39 5.52 13.26
N LEU A 255 -12.04 5.65 11.98
CA LEU A 255 -11.54 4.54 11.17
C LEU A 255 -10.19 4.00 11.66
N ASN A 256 -9.32 4.85 12.21
CA ASN A 256 -8.10 4.39 12.89
C ASN A 256 -8.46 3.47 14.07
N ILE A 257 -9.40 3.87 14.93
CA ILE A 257 -9.81 3.05 16.08
C ILE A 257 -10.36 1.69 15.61
N VAL A 258 -11.25 1.69 14.61
CA VAL A 258 -11.81 0.46 14.04
C VAL A 258 -10.69 -0.42 13.46
N GLY A 259 -9.79 0.17 12.66
CA GLY A 259 -8.66 -0.53 12.07
C GLY A 259 -7.72 -1.12 13.10
N THR A 260 -7.36 -0.37 14.15
CA THR A 260 -6.50 -0.90 15.22
C THR A 260 -7.14 -2.08 15.94
N ASN A 261 -8.45 -2.06 16.15
CA ASN A 261 -9.16 -3.20 16.76
C ASN A 261 -9.20 -4.40 15.82
N TYR A 262 -9.43 -4.17 14.52
CA TYR A 262 -9.36 -5.21 13.49
C TYR A 262 -7.97 -5.87 13.46
N LEU A 263 -6.91 -5.07 13.46
CA LEU A 263 -5.53 -5.56 13.44
C LEU A 263 -5.10 -6.25 14.72
N ARG A 264 -5.57 -5.78 15.89
CA ARG A 264 -5.36 -6.49 17.15
C ARG A 264 -5.98 -7.87 17.12
N LYS A 265 -7.17 -8.04 16.54
CA LYS A 265 -7.81 -9.36 16.37
C LYS A 265 -6.98 -10.24 15.44
N ALA A 266 -6.58 -9.74 14.27
CA ALA A 266 -5.76 -10.50 13.32
C ALA A 266 -4.40 -10.93 13.92
N ARG A 267 -3.74 -10.04 14.68
CA ARG A 267 -2.50 -10.36 15.41
C ARG A 267 -2.70 -11.38 16.51
N LYS A 268 -3.80 -11.28 17.27
CA LYS A 268 -4.14 -12.25 18.31
C LYS A 268 -4.34 -13.64 17.69
N GLN A 269 -5.06 -13.71 16.58
CA GLN A 269 -5.28 -14.94 15.83
C GLN A 269 -3.97 -15.52 15.28
N SER A 270 -3.12 -14.68 14.67
CA SER A 270 -1.81 -15.12 14.18
C SER A 270 -0.92 -15.65 15.30
N ARG A 271 -0.90 -14.99 16.47
CA ARG A 271 -0.18 -15.49 17.66
C ARG A 271 -0.71 -16.82 18.16
N GLN A 272 -2.03 -16.99 18.17
CA GLN A 272 -2.65 -18.27 18.56
C GLN A 272 -2.28 -19.39 17.60
N ILE A 273 -2.24 -19.10 16.28
CA ILE A 273 -1.79 -20.06 15.27
C ILE A 273 -0.32 -20.42 15.50
N ILE A 274 0.56 -19.43 15.65
CA ILE A 274 1.99 -19.65 15.92
C ILE A 274 2.17 -20.51 17.17
N GLN A 275 1.51 -20.17 18.28
CA GLN A 275 1.59 -20.94 19.51
C GLN A 275 1.18 -22.41 19.30
N LYS A 276 0.08 -22.65 18.57
CA LYS A 276 -0.36 -24.01 18.23
C LYS A 276 0.65 -24.74 17.33
N LEU A 277 1.29 -24.06 16.39
CA LEU A 277 2.35 -24.64 15.55
C LEU A 277 3.60 -24.97 16.38
N GLU A 278 3.97 -24.11 17.34
CA GLU A 278 5.11 -24.33 18.25
C GLU A 278 4.90 -25.49 19.21
N GLU A 279 3.68 -25.64 19.75
CA GLU A 279 3.30 -26.78 20.60
C GLU A 279 3.53 -28.14 19.92
N ARG A 280 3.51 -28.18 18.58
CA ARG A 280 3.77 -29.40 17.80
C ARG A 280 5.26 -29.76 17.76
N LYS A 281 6.16 -28.85 18.17
CA LYS A 281 7.63 -29.05 18.20
C LYS A 281 8.18 -29.60 16.87
N ALA A 282 7.68 -29.08 15.75
CA ALA A 282 8.19 -29.42 14.43
C ALA A 282 9.48 -28.63 14.14
N ASP A 283 10.47 -29.30 13.55
CA ASP A 283 11.73 -28.72 13.13
C ASP A 283 11.57 -27.88 11.86
N ILE A 284 10.60 -28.23 11.00
CA ILE A 284 10.36 -27.60 9.70
C ILE A 284 8.89 -27.31 9.52
N TRP A 285 8.59 -26.09 9.07
CA TRP A 285 7.23 -25.70 8.69
C TRP A 285 7.13 -25.60 7.19
N VAL A 286 6.10 -26.24 6.63
CA VAL A 286 5.81 -26.25 5.21
C VAL A 286 4.44 -25.64 5.02
N PHE A 287 4.33 -24.63 4.17
CA PHE A 287 3.07 -23.98 3.84
C PHE A 287 2.67 -24.34 2.41
N ALA A 288 1.39 -24.68 2.21
CA ALA A 288 0.85 -25.02 0.90
C ALA A 288 0.93 -23.85 -0.10
N ASP A 289 0.95 -22.60 0.36
CA ASP A 289 1.05 -21.41 -0.48
C ASP A 289 1.55 -20.18 0.32
N LEU A 290 1.93 -19.12 -0.40
CA LEU A 290 2.42 -17.86 0.17
C LEU A 290 1.33 -17.08 0.94
N GLY A 291 0.04 -17.30 0.62
CA GLY A 291 -1.09 -16.68 1.32
C GLY A 291 -1.17 -17.08 2.80
N ILE A 292 -1.01 -18.36 3.10
CA ILE A 292 -0.98 -18.88 4.48
C ILE A 292 0.39 -18.78 5.15
N PHE A 293 1.48 -18.63 4.38
CA PHE A 293 2.82 -18.41 4.93
C PHE A 293 2.87 -17.19 5.87
N TYR A 294 2.07 -16.15 5.62
CA TYR A 294 2.01 -14.96 6.47
C TYR A 294 1.64 -15.25 7.94
N TYR A 295 1.00 -16.39 8.23
CA TYR A 295 0.75 -16.82 9.61
C TYR A 295 2.03 -17.17 10.39
N SER A 296 3.14 -17.45 9.70
CA SER A 296 4.44 -17.70 10.36
C SER A 296 5.03 -16.46 11.03
N SER A 297 4.59 -15.25 10.67
CA SER A 297 5.13 -13.99 11.21
C SER A 297 6.67 -13.96 11.16
N ALA A 298 7.37 -13.69 12.27
CA ALA A 298 8.84 -13.62 12.30
C ALA A 298 9.53 -14.99 12.44
N GLU A 299 8.79 -16.09 12.52
CA GLU A 299 9.35 -17.42 12.77
C GLU A 299 10.28 -17.90 11.66
N TYR A 300 10.14 -17.39 10.43
CA TYR A 300 11.05 -17.72 9.32
C TYR A 300 12.51 -17.28 9.59
N LEU A 301 12.75 -16.40 10.58
CA LEU A 301 14.11 -16.02 11.00
C LEU A 301 14.75 -17.04 11.95
N HIS A 302 13.95 -17.91 12.57
CA HIS A 302 14.39 -18.80 13.64
C HIS A 302 14.32 -20.28 13.26
N ARG A 303 13.53 -20.65 12.25
CA ARG A 303 13.39 -22.03 11.78
C ARG A 303 13.29 -22.10 10.25
N PRO A 304 13.68 -23.24 9.65
CA PRO A 304 13.44 -23.48 8.23
C PRO A 304 11.94 -23.47 7.91
N ILE A 305 11.53 -22.58 7.01
CA ILE A 305 10.17 -22.51 6.48
C ILE A 305 10.21 -22.68 4.97
N LEU A 306 9.37 -23.57 4.44
CA LEU A 306 9.21 -23.83 3.01
C LEU A 306 7.80 -23.48 2.57
N VAL A 307 7.67 -23.02 1.32
CA VAL A 307 6.39 -22.75 0.67
C VAL A 307 6.34 -23.56 -0.61
N ARG A 308 5.24 -24.30 -0.84
CA ARG A 308 5.10 -25.26 -1.95
C ARG A 308 5.20 -24.60 -3.34
N GLY A 309 4.84 -23.32 -3.49
CA GLY A 309 4.79 -22.65 -4.79
C GLY A 309 3.91 -23.42 -5.79
N ASP A 310 4.16 -23.24 -7.09
CA ASP A 310 3.44 -23.94 -8.17
C ASP A 310 3.97 -25.36 -8.46
N GLY A 311 4.90 -25.85 -7.63
CA GLY A 311 5.58 -27.13 -7.84
C GLY A 311 4.74 -28.34 -7.42
N ASN A 312 5.01 -29.50 -8.04
CA ASN A 312 4.44 -30.79 -7.64
C ASN A 312 4.86 -31.15 -6.21
N ILE A 313 3.90 -31.59 -5.39
CA ILE A 313 4.13 -32.08 -4.02
C ILE A 313 5.25 -33.11 -3.94
N GLU A 314 5.39 -33.98 -4.95
CA GLU A 314 6.43 -35.03 -4.99
C GLU A 314 7.84 -34.44 -5.02
N SER A 315 8.04 -33.34 -5.75
CA SER A 315 9.33 -32.64 -5.80
C SER A 315 9.68 -32.06 -4.43
N LEU A 316 8.69 -31.47 -3.74
CA LEU A 316 8.87 -30.97 -2.38
C LEU A 316 9.20 -32.09 -1.39
N LEU A 317 8.49 -33.23 -1.46
CA LEU A 317 8.75 -34.39 -0.61
C LEU A 317 10.15 -34.98 -0.86
N SER A 318 10.59 -35.04 -2.13
CA SER A 318 11.94 -35.51 -2.47
C SER A 318 13.03 -34.61 -1.89
N LEU A 319 12.86 -33.30 -1.95
CA LEU A 319 13.79 -32.31 -1.40
C LEU A 319 13.85 -32.40 0.13
N LEU A 320 12.69 -32.57 0.77
CA LEU A 320 12.58 -32.78 2.21
C LEU A 320 13.28 -34.06 2.65
N HIS A 321 13.11 -35.17 1.94
CA HIS A 321 13.80 -36.42 2.27
C HIS A 321 15.32 -36.26 2.17
N GLN A 322 15.82 -35.67 1.09
CA GLN A 322 17.26 -35.52 0.86
C GLN A 322 17.96 -34.67 1.92
N SER A 323 17.32 -33.60 2.39
CA SER A 323 17.97 -32.63 3.27
C SER A 323 17.56 -32.73 4.74
N ASN A 324 16.47 -33.44 5.05
CA ASN A 324 15.81 -33.37 6.36
C ASN A 324 15.25 -34.71 6.85
N ALA A 325 15.78 -35.84 6.38
CA ALA A 325 15.42 -37.17 6.88
C ALA A 325 15.45 -37.25 8.42
N GLY A 326 14.42 -37.86 9.01
CA GLY A 326 14.28 -38.02 10.46
C GLY A 326 13.83 -36.77 11.24
N LYS A 327 13.72 -35.60 10.60
CA LYS A 327 13.18 -34.40 11.24
C LYS A 327 11.66 -34.42 11.28
N LYS A 328 11.09 -33.74 12.28
CA LYS A 328 9.65 -33.54 12.40
C LYS A 328 9.22 -32.35 11.56
N MET A 329 8.22 -32.54 10.71
CA MET A 329 7.64 -31.48 9.89
C MET A 329 6.17 -31.26 10.21
N ILE A 330 5.70 -30.04 9.93
CA ILE A 330 4.29 -29.68 9.88
C ILE A 330 3.99 -29.06 8.52
N LEU A 331 2.99 -29.60 7.83
CA LEU A 331 2.42 -29.04 6.62
C LEU A 331 1.13 -28.31 6.99
N VAL A 332 1.06 -27.03 6.66
CA VAL A 332 -0.06 -26.13 6.92
C VAL A 332 -0.77 -25.86 5.60
N SER A 333 -2.07 -26.10 5.55
CA SER A 333 -2.96 -25.80 4.41
C SER A 333 -4.31 -25.27 4.90
N LEU A 334 -5.13 -24.69 4.02
CA LEU A 334 -6.54 -24.47 4.31
C LEU A 334 -7.31 -25.79 4.25
N SER A 335 -8.32 -25.92 5.12
CA SER A 335 -9.23 -27.06 5.10
C SER A 335 -10.16 -27.00 3.87
N PRO A 336 -10.39 -28.13 3.16
CA PRO A 336 -11.28 -28.17 1.99
C PRO A 336 -12.71 -27.70 2.27
N GLY A 337 -13.21 -27.83 3.51
CA GLY A 337 -14.57 -27.43 3.88
C GLY A 337 -14.82 -25.92 3.77
N ILE A 338 -13.82 -25.10 4.11
CA ILE A 338 -13.92 -23.63 4.00
C ILE A 338 -13.89 -23.18 2.54
N ALA A 339 -13.26 -23.97 1.66
CA ALA A 339 -13.27 -23.71 0.23
C ALA A 339 -14.66 -23.80 -0.41
N GLN A 340 -15.54 -24.60 0.17
CA GLN A 340 -16.90 -24.78 -0.33
C GLN A 340 -17.88 -23.74 0.23
N ASP A 341 -17.77 -23.40 1.52
CA ASP A 341 -18.66 -22.42 2.17
C ASP A 341 -18.42 -20.98 1.69
N SER A 342 -17.15 -20.63 1.40
CA SER A 342 -16.79 -19.28 0.91
C SER A 342 -17.32 -18.96 -0.49
N GLY A 343 -17.66 -20.00 -1.27
CA GLY A 343 -18.20 -19.87 -2.63
C GLY A 343 -19.73 -19.87 -2.72
N ALA A 344 -20.43 -20.15 -1.61
CA ALA A 344 -21.87 -20.44 -1.60
C ALA A 344 -22.73 -19.44 -0.81
N SER A 345 -22.17 -18.45 -0.11
CA SER A 345 -22.89 -17.69 0.92
C SER A 345 -23.29 -16.24 0.59
N ASP A 346 -23.48 -15.86 -0.68
CA ASP A 346 -24.08 -14.56 -0.99
C ASP A 346 -25.26 -14.74 -1.97
N GLY A 347 -26.47 -14.85 -1.43
CA GLY A 347 -27.75 -14.95 -2.15
C GLY A 347 -28.18 -13.65 -2.83
N SER A 348 -27.22 -12.82 -3.25
CA SER A 348 -27.42 -11.59 -3.99
C SER A 348 -27.56 -11.89 -5.49
N PRO A 349 -28.44 -11.20 -6.24
CA PRO A 349 -28.71 -11.53 -7.64
C PRO A 349 -27.43 -11.44 -8.49
N LYS A 350 -27.11 -12.54 -9.16
CA LYS A 350 -25.91 -12.73 -10.00
C LYS A 350 -25.85 -11.67 -11.11
N GLY A 351 -25.04 -10.65 -10.89
CA GLY A 351 -24.49 -9.80 -11.96
C GLY A 351 -23.15 -10.39 -12.46
N ARG A 352 -22.74 -10.04 -13.69
CA ARG A 352 -21.43 -10.47 -14.25
C ARG A 352 -20.23 -10.13 -13.35
N ASP A 353 -20.35 -9.13 -12.47
CA ASP A 353 -19.27 -8.69 -11.57
C ASP A 353 -19.08 -9.62 -10.35
N THR A 354 -20.06 -10.47 -10.04
CA THR A 354 -19.94 -11.50 -8.97
C THR A 354 -19.14 -12.73 -9.42
N GLU A 355 -19.10 -13.04 -10.73
CA GLU A 355 -18.32 -14.17 -11.25
C GLU A 355 -16.81 -13.92 -11.09
N SER A 356 -16.33 -12.74 -11.50
CA SER A 356 -14.90 -12.40 -11.39
C SER A 356 -14.36 -12.40 -9.95
N LYS A 357 -15.18 -12.00 -8.96
CA LYS A 357 -14.79 -12.03 -7.54
C LYS A 357 -14.75 -13.45 -6.98
N ASN A 358 -15.70 -14.28 -7.38
CA ASN A 358 -15.74 -15.68 -6.97
C ASN A 358 -14.57 -16.46 -7.58
N ASP A 359 -14.14 -16.10 -8.78
CA ASP A 359 -13.01 -16.75 -9.45
C ASP A 359 -11.66 -16.43 -8.78
N GLU A 360 -11.43 -15.18 -8.36
CA GLU A 360 -10.18 -14.80 -7.65
C GLU A 360 -10.10 -15.43 -6.25
N VAL A 361 -11.22 -15.43 -5.51
CA VAL A 361 -11.31 -16.08 -4.20
C VAL A 361 -11.17 -17.60 -4.35
N ALA A 362 -11.82 -18.21 -5.34
CA ALA A 362 -11.70 -19.64 -5.61
C ALA A 362 -10.28 -20.03 -6.05
N ALA A 363 -9.61 -19.21 -6.86
CA ALA A 363 -8.21 -19.43 -7.25
C ALA A 363 -7.28 -19.37 -6.03
N THR A 364 -7.45 -18.36 -5.17
CA THR A 364 -6.67 -18.21 -3.93
C THR A 364 -6.90 -19.39 -2.99
N ILE A 365 -8.14 -19.85 -2.85
CA ILE A 365 -8.42 -21.00 -1.99
C ILE A 365 -7.84 -22.29 -2.60
N ARG A 366 -7.90 -22.46 -3.91
CA ARG A 366 -7.31 -23.63 -4.59
C ARG A 366 -5.80 -23.72 -4.37
N THR A 367 -5.06 -22.62 -4.45
CA THR A 367 -3.61 -22.64 -4.21
C THR A 367 -3.28 -22.92 -2.73
N ASN A 368 -4.07 -22.37 -1.82
CA ASN A 368 -3.88 -22.52 -0.37
C ASN A 368 -4.41 -23.86 0.21
N THR A 369 -5.08 -24.70 -0.59
CA THR A 369 -5.59 -26.02 -0.17
C THR A 369 -4.73 -27.14 -0.77
N LEU A 370 -4.62 -28.25 -0.04
CA LEU A 370 -4.13 -29.50 -0.61
C LEU A 370 -5.31 -30.21 -1.26
N THR A 371 -5.10 -30.77 -2.46
CA THR A 371 -6.09 -31.70 -3.01
C THR A 371 -6.19 -32.93 -2.10
N PRO A 372 -7.33 -33.63 -2.08
CA PRO A 372 -7.46 -34.87 -1.31
C PRO A 372 -6.37 -35.90 -1.65
N ALA A 373 -5.98 -35.99 -2.92
CA ALA A 373 -4.90 -36.87 -3.37
C ALA A 373 -3.54 -36.47 -2.77
N GLU A 374 -3.20 -35.19 -2.76
CA GLU A 374 -1.96 -34.69 -2.16
C GLU A 374 -1.94 -34.89 -0.65
N SER A 375 -3.05 -34.64 0.04
CA SER A 375 -3.15 -34.88 1.49
C SER A 375 -2.92 -36.36 1.84
N ILE A 376 -3.47 -37.28 1.05
CA ILE A 376 -3.24 -38.72 1.21
C ILE A 376 -1.78 -39.07 0.90
N ALA A 377 -1.21 -38.52 -0.18
CA ALA A 377 0.18 -38.77 -0.56
C ALA A 377 1.16 -38.35 0.53
N VAL A 378 1.02 -37.13 1.06
CA VAL A 378 1.85 -36.63 2.17
C VAL A 378 1.68 -37.50 3.41
N ARG A 379 0.44 -37.87 3.76
CA ARG A 379 0.14 -38.69 4.93
C ARG A 379 0.80 -40.07 4.85
N ASN A 380 0.70 -40.73 3.70
CA ASN A 380 1.30 -42.04 3.48
C ASN A 380 2.83 -42.00 3.42
N TRP A 381 3.40 -40.86 3.02
CA TRP A 381 4.83 -40.67 2.97
C TRP A 381 5.46 -40.43 4.35
N LEU A 382 4.74 -39.82 5.30
CA LEU A 382 5.22 -39.60 6.66
C LEU A 382 5.27 -40.90 7.50
N ARG A 383 6.36 -41.14 8.23
CA ARG A 383 6.50 -42.34 9.11
C ARG A 383 5.47 -42.38 10.25
N SER A 384 5.01 -41.22 10.67
CA SER A 384 4.00 -41.04 11.71
C SER A 384 3.21 -39.78 11.36
N SER A 385 1.92 -39.87 11.06
CA SER A 385 1.11 -38.71 10.70
C SER A 385 0.04 -38.43 11.76
N SER A 386 -0.09 -37.18 12.18
CA SER A 386 -1.26 -36.69 12.89
C SER A 386 -1.88 -35.53 12.12
N GLU A 387 -3.20 -35.50 12.09
CA GLU A 387 -3.97 -34.44 11.43
C GLU A 387 -4.77 -33.67 12.48
N ASP A 388 -4.75 -32.35 12.39
CA ASP A 388 -5.50 -31.46 13.25
C ASP A 388 -6.05 -30.28 12.44
N THR A 389 -7.10 -29.63 12.92
CA THR A 389 -7.65 -28.42 12.32
C THR A 389 -7.72 -27.33 13.38
N ILE A 390 -7.17 -26.16 13.06
CA ILE A 390 -7.16 -25.01 13.95
C ILE A 390 -7.92 -23.84 13.31
N ASP A 391 -8.66 -23.07 14.10
CA ASP A 391 -9.30 -21.84 13.60
C ASP A 391 -8.29 -20.90 12.93
N PRO A 392 -8.62 -20.29 11.77
CA PRO A 392 -9.92 -20.25 11.11
C PRO A 392 -10.09 -21.36 10.04
N GLY A 393 -9.67 -22.59 10.35
CA GLY A 393 -9.73 -23.76 9.46
C GLY A 393 -8.44 -24.03 8.68
N LEU A 394 -7.30 -23.80 9.32
CA LEU A 394 -6.02 -24.33 8.87
C LEU A 394 -5.94 -25.81 9.25
N GLN A 395 -5.70 -26.65 8.25
CA GLN A 395 -5.39 -28.06 8.39
C GLN A 395 -3.88 -28.21 8.63
N LEU A 396 -3.54 -29.00 9.65
CA LEU A 396 -2.17 -29.26 10.08
C LEU A 396 -1.89 -30.75 9.91
N LEU A 397 -0.99 -31.10 8.99
CA LEU A 397 -0.46 -32.46 8.85
C LEU A 397 0.93 -32.50 9.45
N THR A 398 1.09 -33.19 10.58
CA THR A 398 2.37 -33.29 11.29
C THR A 398 2.92 -34.69 11.15
N GLY A 399 4.23 -34.81 10.91
CA GLY A 399 4.88 -36.12 10.96
C GLY A 399 6.39 -36.11 10.85
N THR A 400 6.98 -37.30 10.84
CA THR A 400 8.44 -37.46 10.71
C THR A 400 8.79 -37.80 9.27
N ILE A 401 9.75 -37.06 8.72
CA ILE A 401 10.28 -37.27 7.36
C ILE A 401 10.97 -38.64 7.34
N PRO A 402 10.63 -39.52 6.37
CA PRO A 402 11.19 -40.85 6.28
C PRO A 402 12.69 -40.90 6.02
#